data_AF-A0A0P7W9V7-F1
#
_entry.id   AF-A0A0P7W9V7-F1
#
_cell.length_a   1.000
_cell.length_b   1.000
_cell.length_c   1.000
_cell.angle_alpha   90.00
_cell.angle_beta   90.00
_cell.angle_gamma   90.00
#
_symmetry.space_group_name_H-M   'P 1'
#
loop_
_entity.id
_entity.type
_entity.pdbx_description
1 polymer ?
#
loop_
_entity_poly.entity_id
_entity_poly.type
_entity_poly.pdbx_seq_one_letter_code
_entity_poly.pdbx_strand_id
1 'polypeptide(L)'
;MSAQAHAIPPDAPGRPDVIVLGQGKAGTSLIYRVLERHPEVGTSQPKELHYFTANHDRGAAWYLQHFAEARGKPVVVEVSPSYLRPEAIDRIARDLGTGVRVVFSLRRPIEQAYSRYLQNLCARQEPLGFSPKPGWLWRRLKIVIAALDRLHAQFPPENILPLFFEKDIATETPGFEARLIDFLGLPGPERLPEIADDRVNPGILPRYLFSGDQDLRIWSGADKYILPADTLVFCGQPRNSLVEPAPGAARVAEAMAVQSRWTTEICRDTYAALRERVVLPMAERIGARFGYDLSHWDVPPRRIAYPAAPPPAQFRAAPVPNRAGSP
;
A
#
# COMPACT_ATOMS: atom_id res chain seq x y z
N MET A 1 -9.41 -12.54 34.01
CA MET A 1 -8.78 -11.67 32.99
C MET A 1 -9.33 -10.27 33.20
N SER A 2 -8.50 -9.30 33.61
CA SER A 2 -8.96 -7.91 33.76
C SER A 2 -9.41 -7.39 32.40
N ALA A 3 -10.65 -6.89 32.29
CA ALA A 3 -11.09 -6.20 31.09
C ALA A 3 -10.14 -5.02 30.84
N GLN A 4 -9.52 -4.96 29.66
CA GLN A 4 -8.64 -3.85 29.32
C GLN A 4 -9.49 -2.64 28.94
N ALA A 5 -9.08 -1.44 29.37
CA ALA A 5 -9.72 -0.22 28.94
C ALA A 5 -9.38 0.05 27.47
N HIS A 6 -10.41 0.22 26.63
CA HIS A 6 -10.25 0.54 25.20
C HIS A 6 -10.45 2.03 24.90
N ALA A 7 -11.23 2.73 25.74
CA ALA A 7 -11.41 4.17 25.62
C ALA A 7 -10.06 4.87 25.80
N ILE A 8 -9.70 5.71 24.84
CA ILE A 8 -8.48 6.49 24.88
C ILE A 8 -8.86 7.86 25.45
N PRO A 9 -8.27 8.32 26.57
CA PRO A 9 -8.57 9.62 27.14
C PRO A 9 -8.28 10.76 26.14
N PRO A 10 -9.07 11.85 26.12
CA PRO A 10 -8.83 13.01 25.25
C PRO A 10 -7.48 13.68 25.47
N ASP A 11 -6.97 13.65 26.71
CA ASP A 11 -5.71 14.24 27.16
C ASP A 11 -4.54 13.25 27.19
N ALA A 12 -4.73 12.02 26.68
CA ALA A 12 -3.69 11.01 26.68
C ALA A 12 -2.47 11.44 25.85
N PRO A 13 -1.24 11.39 26.39
CA PRO A 13 -0.04 11.76 25.63
C PRO A 13 0.15 10.88 24.39
N GLY A 14 0.27 11.51 23.21
CA GLY A 14 0.41 10.81 21.94
C GLY A 14 -0.91 10.21 21.42
N ARG A 15 -2.05 10.66 21.94
CA ARG A 15 -3.36 10.39 21.33
C ARG A 15 -3.37 10.87 19.87
N PRO A 16 -3.81 10.04 18.92
CA PRO A 16 -3.98 10.48 17.53
C PRO A 16 -5.11 11.49 17.36
N ASP A 17 -4.79 12.59 16.67
CA ASP A 17 -5.73 13.60 16.17
C ASP A 17 -6.30 13.21 14.80
N VAL A 18 -5.57 12.35 14.09
CA VAL A 18 -5.87 11.94 12.72
C VAL A 18 -5.65 10.45 12.53
N ILE A 19 -6.60 9.79 11.88
CA ILE A 19 -6.45 8.40 11.45
C ILE A 19 -6.49 8.33 9.92
N VAL A 20 -5.44 7.78 9.33
CA VAL A 20 -5.36 7.52 7.89
C VAL A 20 -5.72 6.06 7.63
N LEU A 21 -6.87 5.87 6.99
CA LEU A 21 -7.41 4.59 6.57
C LEU A 21 -6.86 4.18 5.21
N GLY A 22 -7.23 2.97 4.83
CA GLY A 22 -6.83 2.37 3.57
C GLY A 22 -7.57 2.88 2.36
N GLN A 23 -7.44 2.17 1.25
CA GLN A 23 -6.98 0.78 1.14
C GLN A 23 -5.46 0.63 1.01
N GLY A 24 -4.91 -0.48 1.51
CA GLY A 24 -3.53 -0.81 1.17
C GLY A 24 -3.38 -0.95 -0.35
N LYS A 25 -2.22 -0.55 -0.87
CA LYS A 25 -1.95 -0.34 -2.31
C LYS A 25 -2.70 0.85 -2.94
N ALA A 26 -3.23 1.77 -2.14
CA ALA A 26 -3.75 3.08 -2.56
C ALA A 26 -2.91 4.25 -1.98
N GLY A 27 -1.58 4.18 -2.05
CA GLY A 27 -0.74 5.35 -1.72
C GLY A 27 -0.54 5.69 -0.24
N THR A 28 -1.09 4.93 0.70
CA THR A 28 -0.97 5.20 2.15
C THR A 28 0.47 5.26 2.68
N SER A 29 1.42 4.57 2.04
CA SER A 29 2.85 4.72 2.40
C SER A 29 3.45 6.04 1.93
N LEU A 30 2.96 6.63 0.83
CA LEU A 30 3.38 7.97 0.43
C LEU A 30 2.77 9.01 1.40
N ILE A 31 1.48 8.88 1.73
CA ILE A 31 0.83 9.70 2.76
C ILE A 31 1.63 9.66 4.07
N TYR A 32 1.97 8.46 4.55
CA TYR A 32 2.77 8.31 5.77
C TYR A 32 4.14 8.99 5.66
N ARG A 33 4.87 8.84 4.54
CA ARG A 33 6.17 9.50 4.36
C ARG A 33 6.09 11.03 4.33
N VAL A 34 5.04 11.60 3.74
CA VAL A 34 4.79 13.06 3.80
C VAL A 34 4.62 13.50 5.25
N LEU A 35 3.79 12.79 6.00
CA LEU A 35 3.44 13.12 7.38
C LEU A 35 4.60 12.93 8.35
N GLU A 36 5.29 11.78 8.28
CA GLU A 36 6.44 11.46 9.14
C GLU A 36 7.58 12.47 9.02
N ARG A 37 7.77 13.08 7.84
CA ARG A 37 8.81 14.08 7.63
C ARG A 37 8.38 15.50 7.98
N HIS A 38 7.09 15.75 8.26
CA HIS A 38 6.62 17.09 8.61
C HIS A 38 6.99 17.42 10.07
N PRO A 39 7.64 18.56 10.36
CA PRO A 39 8.19 18.84 11.69
C PRO A 39 7.13 18.91 12.80
N GLU A 40 5.91 19.31 12.46
CA GLU A 40 4.78 19.45 13.38
C GLU A 40 3.90 18.21 13.49
N VAL A 41 4.27 17.12 12.79
CA VAL A 41 3.53 15.86 12.83
C VAL A 41 4.33 14.82 13.63
N GLY A 42 3.63 14.09 14.49
CA GLY A 42 4.11 12.86 15.11
C GLY A 42 3.35 11.66 14.57
N THR A 43 4.04 10.56 14.29
CA THR A 43 3.42 9.31 13.82
C THR A 43 3.65 8.16 14.80
N SER A 44 2.80 7.14 14.72
CA SER A 44 3.06 5.89 15.44
C SER A 44 4.34 5.20 14.96
N GLN A 45 5.08 4.57 15.86
CA GLN A 45 6.20 3.69 15.54
C GLN A 45 5.95 2.25 16.06
N PRO A 46 5.88 1.24 15.17
CA PRO A 46 5.96 1.33 13.71
C PRO A 46 4.68 1.88 13.07
N LYS A 47 4.73 2.13 11.76
CA LYS A 47 3.52 2.31 10.92
C LYS A 47 2.63 1.06 10.95
N GLU A 48 1.32 1.23 10.75
CA GLU A 48 0.30 0.18 10.62
C GLU A 48 0.14 -0.64 11.91
N LEU A 49 -0.32 0.00 12.99
CA LEU A 49 -0.51 -0.67 14.28
C LEU A 49 -1.61 -1.74 14.28
N HIS A 50 -2.57 -1.64 13.34
CA HIS A 50 -3.71 -2.55 13.24
C HIS A 50 -4.51 -2.66 14.54
N TYR A 51 -4.51 -1.61 15.38
CA TYR A 51 -5.20 -1.57 16.67
C TYR A 51 -6.71 -1.70 16.51
N PHE A 52 -7.35 -0.87 15.69
CA PHE A 52 -8.81 -0.95 15.49
C PHE A 52 -9.25 -2.19 14.68
N THR A 53 -8.34 -3.07 14.28
CA THR A 53 -8.61 -4.34 13.59
C THR A 53 -8.12 -5.54 14.40
N ALA A 54 -6.87 -5.98 14.18
CA ALA A 54 -6.34 -7.24 14.68
C ALA A 54 -5.80 -7.16 16.11
N ASN A 55 -5.49 -5.96 16.61
CA ASN A 55 -4.82 -5.76 17.90
C ASN A 55 -5.71 -5.05 18.92
N HIS A 56 -7.02 -4.97 18.71
CA HIS A 56 -7.93 -4.18 19.56
C HIS A 56 -7.94 -4.70 21.00
N ASP A 57 -7.91 -6.03 21.14
CA ASP A 57 -7.91 -6.75 22.42
C ASP A 57 -6.64 -6.51 23.26
N ARG A 58 -5.65 -5.77 22.73
CA ARG A 58 -4.44 -5.35 23.48
C ARG A 58 -4.63 -4.06 24.28
N GLY A 59 -5.76 -3.37 24.09
CA GLY A 59 -6.18 -2.24 24.92
C GLY A 59 -5.44 -0.92 24.65
N ALA A 60 -5.98 0.17 25.22
CA ALA A 60 -5.52 1.53 24.95
C ALA A 60 -4.08 1.79 25.39
N ALA A 61 -3.64 1.17 26.49
CA ALA A 61 -2.27 1.31 26.98
C ALA A 61 -1.24 0.75 25.97
N TRP A 62 -1.52 -0.42 25.40
CA TRP A 62 -0.69 -1.00 24.34
C TRP A 62 -0.69 -0.10 23.11
N TYR A 63 -1.83 0.47 22.73
CA TYR A 63 -1.91 1.37 21.58
C TYR A 63 -1.07 2.64 21.76
N LEU A 64 -1.22 3.32 22.90
CA LEU A 64 -0.57 4.61 23.18
C LEU A 64 0.95 4.50 23.34
N GLN A 65 1.50 3.34 23.70
CA GLN A 65 2.95 3.16 23.83
C GLN A 65 3.69 3.41 22.49
N HIS A 66 3.00 3.20 21.36
CA HIS A 66 3.56 3.37 20.02
C HIS A 66 3.68 4.84 19.58
N PHE A 67 3.25 5.79 20.43
CA PHE A 67 3.28 7.22 20.14
C PHE A 67 4.28 7.98 21.03
N ALA A 68 5.23 7.28 21.66
CA ALA A 68 6.21 7.89 22.57
C ALA A 68 6.96 9.07 21.91
N GLU A 69 7.38 8.90 20.65
CA GLU A 69 8.09 9.92 19.86
C GLU A 69 7.16 11.04 19.32
N ALA A 70 5.86 10.79 19.28
CA ALA A 70 4.86 11.76 18.83
C ALA A 70 4.37 12.70 19.95
N ARG A 71 4.77 12.46 21.21
CA ARG A 71 4.35 13.28 22.35
C ARG A 71 4.82 14.72 22.17
N GLY A 72 3.90 15.67 22.36
CA GLY A 72 4.17 17.11 22.22
C GLY A 72 4.19 17.62 20.78
N LYS A 73 3.94 16.76 19.78
CA LYS A 73 3.72 17.20 18.40
C LYS A 73 2.34 17.86 18.27
N PRO A 74 2.21 18.96 17.49
CA PRO A 74 0.93 19.61 17.24
C PRO A 74 -0.15 18.71 16.65
N VAL A 75 0.24 17.76 15.79
CA VAL A 75 -0.68 16.80 15.18
C VAL A 75 -0.10 15.40 15.30
N VAL A 76 -0.85 14.47 15.88
CA VAL A 76 -0.49 13.06 15.95
C VAL A 76 -1.33 12.24 14.97
N VAL A 77 -0.66 11.42 14.16
CA VAL A 77 -1.30 10.63 13.11
C VAL A 77 -1.01 9.14 13.27
N GLU A 78 -2.04 8.31 13.10
CA GLU A 78 -1.87 6.88 12.88
C GLU A 78 -2.28 6.49 11.47
N VAL A 79 -1.48 5.64 10.81
CA VAL A 79 -1.74 5.20 9.44
C VAL A 79 -1.86 3.68 9.40
N SER A 80 -3.09 3.19 9.24
CA SER A 80 -3.40 1.76 9.12
C SER A 80 -4.37 1.50 7.97
N PRO A 81 -3.86 1.05 6.81
CA PRO A 81 -4.71 0.81 5.65
C PRO A 81 -5.76 -0.29 5.86
N SER A 82 -5.62 -1.11 6.90
CA SER A 82 -6.59 -2.14 7.25
C SER A 82 -7.92 -1.60 7.79
N TYR A 83 -7.96 -0.34 8.24
CA TYR A 83 -9.11 0.22 8.97
C TYR A 83 -10.28 0.67 8.10
N LEU A 84 -10.17 0.62 6.77
CA LEU A 84 -11.32 0.91 5.90
C LEU A 84 -12.31 -0.28 5.92
N ARG A 85 -12.95 -0.48 7.07
CA ARG A 85 -13.89 -1.55 7.42
C ARG A 85 -14.91 -1.03 8.45
N PRO A 86 -16.18 -1.48 8.41
CA PRO A 86 -17.21 -1.01 9.34
C PRO A 86 -16.80 -1.11 10.82
N GLU A 87 -16.27 -2.26 11.22
CA GLU A 87 -15.97 -2.55 12.63
C GLU A 87 -14.83 -1.70 13.17
N ALA A 88 -13.84 -1.38 12.31
CA ALA A 88 -12.74 -0.51 12.68
C ALA A 88 -13.21 0.94 12.86
N ILE A 89 -14.14 1.40 12.01
CA ILE A 89 -14.72 2.74 12.11
C ILE A 89 -15.56 2.89 13.38
N ASP A 90 -16.39 1.88 13.69
CA ASP A 90 -17.16 1.87 14.94
C ASP A 90 -16.25 1.89 16.19
N ARG A 91 -15.09 1.21 16.14
CA ARG A 91 -14.10 1.25 17.23
C ARG A 91 -13.37 2.59 17.31
N ILE A 92 -12.99 3.19 16.18
CA ILE A 92 -12.39 4.54 16.15
C ILE A 92 -13.36 5.54 16.80
N ALA A 93 -14.63 5.56 16.37
CA ALA A 93 -15.63 6.48 16.90
C ALA A 93 -15.85 6.27 18.41
N ARG A 94 -15.86 5.02 18.89
CA ARG A 94 -16.01 4.69 20.31
C ARG A 94 -14.80 5.09 21.16
N ASP A 95 -13.60 4.75 20.70
CA ASP A 95 -12.40 4.83 21.53
C ASP A 95 -11.69 6.19 21.38
N LEU A 96 -11.78 6.82 20.21
CA LEU A 96 -11.22 8.14 19.90
C LEU A 96 -12.27 9.26 19.80
N GLY A 97 -13.56 8.93 19.84
CA GLY A 97 -14.62 9.91 19.58
C GLY A 97 -14.74 10.26 18.10
N THR A 98 -15.75 11.07 17.77
CA THR A 98 -16.07 11.48 16.39
C THR A 98 -15.42 12.82 16.01
N GLY A 99 -14.73 13.47 16.95
CA GLY A 99 -13.96 14.69 16.73
C GLY A 99 -12.58 14.46 16.08
N VAL A 100 -12.11 13.21 16.03
CA VAL A 100 -10.87 12.85 15.33
C VAL A 100 -11.05 13.01 13.82
N ARG A 101 -10.02 13.49 13.13
CA ARG A 101 -10.03 13.63 11.67
C ARG A 101 -9.71 12.30 11.00
N VAL A 102 -10.33 12.02 9.87
CA VAL A 102 -10.17 10.77 9.13
C VAL A 102 -9.78 11.07 7.70
N VAL A 103 -8.65 10.52 7.26
CA VAL A 103 -8.23 10.52 5.86
C VAL A 103 -8.40 9.11 5.31
N PHE A 104 -8.91 8.93 4.10
CA PHE A 104 -8.87 7.62 3.44
C PHE A 104 -8.43 7.75 1.99
N SER A 105 -7.91 6.66 1.43
CA SER A 105 -7.52 6.63 0.03
C SER A 105 -8.12 5.46 -0.74
N LEU A 106 -8.89 5.74 -1.78
CA LEU A 106 -9.38 4.72 -2.70
C LEU A 106 -8.52 4.63 -3.94
N ARG A 107 -8.50 3.47 -4.58
CA ARG A 107 -7.82 3.22 -5.84
C ARG A 107 -8.73 2.42 -6.74
N ARG A 108 -8.55 2.52 -8.05
CA ARG A 108 -9.23 1.64 -9.02
C ARG A 108 -9.20 0.17 -8.56
N PRO A 109 -10.35 -0.52 -8.47
CA PRO A 109 -10.44 -1.79 -7.75
C PRO A 109 -9.62 -2.93 -8.36
N ILE A 110 -9.54 -3.00 -9.70
CA ILE A 110 -8.81 -4.08 -10.40
C ILE A 110 -7.31 -3.94 -10.15
N GLU A 111 -6.78 -2.73 -10.35
CA GLU A 111 -5.39 -2.36 -10.12
C GLU A 111 -4.98 -2.53 -8.66
N GLN A 112 -5.84 -2.10 -7.73
CA GLN A 112 -5.61 -2.26 -6.30
C GLN A 112 -5.53 -3.74 -5.91
N ALA A 113 -6.47 -4.54 -6.41
CA ALA A 113 -6.54 -5.97 -6.13
C ALA A 113 -5.33 -6.71 -6.68
N TYR A 114 -4.95 -6.45 -7.93
CA TYR A 114 -3.79 -7.09 -8.54
C TYR A 114 -2.47 -6.63 -7.87
N SER A 115 -2.35 -5.35 -7.56
CA SER A 115 -1.19 -4.82 -6.83
C SER A 115 -1.06 -5.39 -5.41
N ARG A 116 -2.18 -5.74 -4.76
CA ARG A 116 -2.18 -6.42 -3.46
C ARG A 116 -1.70 -7.86 -3.59
N TYR A 117 -2.20 -8.58 -4.59
CA TYR A 117 -1.74 -9.93 -4.89
C TYR A 117 -0.21 -9.99 -5.10
N LEU A 118 0.35 -9.08 -5.91
CA LEU A 118 1.81 -9.02 -6.12
C LEU A 118 2.59 -8.69 -4.84
N GLN A 119 2.02 -7.86 -3.95
CA GLN A 119 2.62 -7.60 -2.65
C GLN A 119 2.65 -8.88 -1.78
N ASN A 120 1.57 -9.66 -1.80
CA ASN A 120 1.49 -10.91 -1.05
C ASN A 120 2.44 -11.97 -1.62
N LEU A 121 2.61 -12.04 -2.95
CA LEU A 121 3.65 -12.85 -3.58
C LEU A 121 5.04 -12.43 -3.09
N CYS A 122 5.35 -11.13 -3.12
CA CYS A 122 6.62 -10.61 -2.63
C CYS A 122 6.84 -10.95 -1.16
N ALA A 123 5.79 -10.97 -0.34
CA ALA A 123 5.85 -11.35 1.07
C ALA A 123 5.84 -12.88 1.29
N ARG A 124 5.74 -13.67 0.21
CA ARG A 124 5.58 -15.14 0.22
C ARG A 124 4.37 -15.61 1.04
N GLN A 125 3.32 -14.81 1.10
CA GLN A 125 2.08 -15.07 1.85
C GLN A 125 0.98 -15.70 0.98
N GLU A 126 1.13 -15.66 -0.34
CA GLU A 126 0.12 -16.17 -1.29
C GLU A 126 0.81 -17.04 -2.34
N PRO A 127 0.86 -18.38 -2.17
CA PRO A 127 1.57 -19.24 -3.11
C PRO A 127 0.75 -19.61 -4.36
N LEU A 128 -0.49 -19.14 -4.46
CA LEU A 128 -1.45 -19.50 -5.51
C LEU A 128 -1.65 -18.35 -6.49
N GLY A 129 -2.15 -18.66 -7.69
CA GLY A 129 -2.48 -17.65 -8.70
C GLY A 129 -3.64 -16.74 -8.30
N PHE A 130 -3.76 -15.62 -9.01
CA PHE A 130 -4.81 -14.61 -8.82
C PHE A 130 -5.84 -14.70 -9.94
N SER A 131 -7.06 -15.15 -9.61
CA SER A 131 -8.19 -15.14 -10.54
C SER A 131 -9.31 -14.25 -9.97
N PRO A 132 -9.30 -12.94 -10.27
CA PRO A 132 -10.34 -12.04 -9.78
C PRO A 132 -11.67 -12.38 -10.46
N LYS A 133 -12.67 -12.78 -9.67
CA LYS A 133 -14.05 -13.04 -10.13
C LYS A 133 -14.95 -11.84 -9.82
N PRO A 134 -15.96 -11.54 -10.66
CA PRO A 134 -16.88 -10.43 -10.42
C PRO A 134 -17.50 -10.42 -9.02
N GLY A 135 -18.05 -11.55 -8.56
CA GLY A 135 -18.68 -11.64 -7.24
C GLY A 135 -17.71 -11.37 -6.07
N TRP A 136 -16.44 -11.77 -6.21
CA TRP A 136 -15.41 -11.49 -5.21
C TRP A 136 -15.08 -9.99 -5.14
N LEU A 137 -14.87 -9.35 -6.29
CA LEU A 137 -14.57 -7.92 -6.36
C LEU A 137 -15.76 -7.09 -5.87
N TRP A 138 -16.98 -7.50 -6.23
CA TRP A 138 -18.22 -6.90 -5.75
C TRP A 138 -18.35 -6.97 -4.22
N ARG A 139 -18.07 -8.13 -3.61
CA ARG A 139 -18.07 -8.28 -2.15
C ARG A 139 -17.05 -7.35 -1.48
N ARG A 140 -15.85 -7.21 -2.06
CA ARG A 140 -14.84 -6.27 -1.55
C ARG A 140 -15.33 -4.83 -1.58
N LEU A 141 -15.94 -4.39 -2.67
CA LEU A 141 -16.46 -3.03 -2.79
C LEU A 141 -17.68 -2.78 -1.89
N LYS A 142 -18.52 -3.79 -1.64
CA LYS A 142 -19.57 -3.71 -0.61
C LYS A 142 -19.02 -3.44 0.78
N ILE A 143 -17.88 -4.04 1.16
CA ILE A 143 -17.23 -3.76 2.45
C ILE A 143 -16.76 -2.30 2.51
N VAL A 144 -16.24 -1.77 1.40
CA VAL A 144 -15.83 -0.36 1.30
C VAL A 144 -17.02 0.56 1.45
N ILE A 145 -18.12 0.30 0.75
CA ILE A 145 -19.36 1.09 0.87
C ILE A 145 -19.87 1.05 2.31
N ALA A 146 -19.92 -0.13 2.94
CA ALA A 146 -20.35 -0.26 4.32
C ALA A 146 -19.42 0.48 5.31
N ALA A 147 -18.12 0.51 5.04
CA ALA A 147 -17.17 1.30 5.83
C ALA A 147 -17.45 2.80 5.66
N LEU A 148 -17.58 3.29 4.43
CA LEU A 148 -17.89 4.69 4.16
C LEU A 148 -19.25 5.10 4.75
N ASP A 149 -20.24 4.21 4.75
CA ASP A 149 -21.51 4.43 5.45
C ASP A 149 -21.33 4.68 6.94
N ARG A 150 -20.52 3.84 7.61
CA ARG A 150 -20.20 4.05 9.02
C ARG A 150 -19.44 5.34 9.26
N LEU A 151 -18.54 5.70 8.34
CA LEU A 151 -17.73 6.90 8.44
C LEU A 151 -18.61 8.16 8.36
N HIS A 152 -19.41 8.29 7.29
CA HIS A 152 -20.27 9.45 7.08
C HIS A 152 -21.45 9.53 8.04
N ALA A 153 -21.86 8.42 8.64
CA ALA A 153 -22.91 8.43 9.66
C ALA A 153 -22.41 8.91 11.04
N GLN A 154 -21.12 8.76 11.34
CA GLN A 154 -20.57 9.00 12.68
C GLN A 154 -19.70 10.25 12.77
N PHE A 155 -18.99 10.60 11.70
CA PHE A 155 -18.01 11.68 11.70
C PHE A 155 -18.55 12.91 10.96
N PRO A 156 -18.28 14.13 11.46
CA PRO A 156 -18.61 15.35 10.75
C PRO A 156 -17.95 15.39 9.36
N PRO A 157 -18.62 15.89 8.31
CA PRO A 157 -18.06 15.96 6.96
C PRO A 157 -16.71 16.69 6.87
N GLU A 158 -16.53 17.76 7.66
CA GLU A 158 -15.31 18.55 7.76
C GLU A 158 -14.13 17.78 8.39
N ASN A 159 -14.42 16.66 9.07
CA ASN A 159 -13.42 15.75 9.64
C ASN A 159 -13.10 14.58 8.70
N ILE A 160 -13.59 14.58 7.45
CA ILE A 160 -13.34 13.50 6.48
C ILE A 160 -12.63 14.05 5.25
N LEU A 161 -11.42 13.56 4.98
CA LEU A 161 -10.68 13.84 3.75
C LEU A 161 -10.66 12.63 2.81
N PRO A 162 -11.45 12.62 1.73
CA PRO A 162 -11.35 11.61 0.67
C PRO A 162 -10.16 11.92 -0.25
N LEU A 163 -9.31 10.91 -0.45
CA LEU A 163 -8.26 10.90 -1.48
C LEU A 163 -8.47 9.75 -2.47
N PHE A 164 -8.10 9.97 -3.72
CA PHE A 164 -8.18 8.99 -4.79
C PHE A 164 -6.81 8.81 -5.43
N PHE A 165 -6.29 7.59 -5.40
CA PHE A 165 -4.93 7.29 -5.79
C PHE A 165 -4.59 7.79 -7.19
N GLU A 166 -5.45 7.52 -8.18
CA GLU A 166 -5.23 7.95 -9.55
C GLU A 166 -5.26 9.48 -9.77
N LYS A 167 -6.10 10.19 -9.01
CA LYS A 167 -6.40 11.61 -9.22
C LYS A 167 -5.53 12.51 -8.35
N ASP A 168 -5.27 12.08 -7.12
CA ASP A 168 -4.65 12.91 -6.09
C ASP A 168 -3.20 12.47 -5.78
N ILE A 169 -2.88 11.18 -5.89
CA ILE A 169 -1.61 10.63 -5.39
C ILE A 169 -0.62 10.34 -6.53
N ALA A 170 -1.09 9.71 -7.60
CA ALA A 170 -0.28 9.29 -8.74
C ALA A 170 -0.21 10.39 -9.83
N THR A 171 -0.01 11.65 -9.43
CA THR A 171 0.02 12.82 -10.33
C THR A 171 1.25 13.71 -10.10
N GLU A 172 1.62 14.46 -11.13
CA GLU A 172 2.79 15.34 -11.18
C GLU A 172 2.40 16.79 -10.77
N THR A 173 2.24 17.05 -9.47
CA THR A 173 2.19 18.36 -8.76
C THR A 173 1.16 19.46 -9.16
N PRO A 174 0.54 20.17 -8.18
CA PRO A 174 0.44 19.83 -6.75
C PRO A 174 -0.47 18.61 -6.59
N GLY A 175 0.01 17.58 -5.89
CA GLY A 175 -0.78 16.39 -5.63
C GLY A 175 -1.66 16.57 -4.38
N PHE A 176 -1.90 15.46 -3.69
CA PHE A 176 -2.66 15.41 -2.44
C PHE A 176 -2.00 16.14 -1.25
N GLU A 177 -0.71 16.48 -1.32
CA GLU A 177 0.07 16.94 -0.17
C GLU A 177 -0.47 18.26 0.40
N ALA A 178 -0.74 19.26 -0.46
CA ALA A 178 -1.27 20.55 -0.02
C ALA A 178 -2.66 20.41 0.62
N ARG A 179 -3.55 19.61 0.01
CA ARG A 179 -4.88 19.30 0.56
C ARG A 179 -4.78 18.60 1.92
N LEU A 180 -3.82 17.69 2.07
CA LEU A 180 -3.58 16.99 3.32
C LEU A 180 -3.10 17.94 4.41
N ILE A 181 -2.09 18.78 4.14
CA ILE A 181 -1.55 19.74 5.12
C ILE A 181 -2.61 20.77 5.53
N ASP A 182 -3.38 21.31 4.58
CA ASP A 182 -4.47 22.23 4.84
C ASP A 182 -5.56 21.60 5.73
N PHE A 183 -5.98 20.38 5.42
CA PHE A 183 -6.92 19.61 6.24
C PHE A 183 -6.41 19.34 7.66
N LEU A 184 -5.09 19.28 7.85
CA LEU A 184 -4.47 19.15 9.17
C LEU A 184 -4.39 20.47 9.93
N GLY A 185 -4.65 21.61 9.28
CA GLY A 185 -4.50 22.94 9.87
C GLY A 185 -3.04 23.31 10.13
N LEU A 186 -2.12 22.76 9.34
CA LEU A 186 -0.68 22.95 9.45
C LEU A 186 -0.20 24.05 8.48
N PRO A 187 0.92 24.74 8.77
CA PRO A 187 1.47 25.76 7.88
C PRO A 187 1.81 25.17 6.50
N GLY A 188 1.63 25.99 5.47
CA GLY A 188 1.67 25.60 4.05
C GLY A 188 3.01 25.04 3.55
N PRO A 189 3.07 24.70 2.24
CA PRO A 189 4.05 23.77 1.68
C PRO A 189 5.50 24.29 1.58
N GLU A 190 5.82 25.50 2.06
CA GLU A 190 7.21 25.99 2.19
C GLU A 190 8.07 25.07 3.06
N ARG A 191 7.44 24.21 3.88
CA ARG A 191 8.08 23.20 4.73
C ARG A 191 7.84 21.76 4.28
N LEU A 192 7.19 21.51 3.13
CA LEU A 192 7.04 20.14 2.65
C LEU A 192 8.44 19.61 2.28
N PRO A 193 8.89 18.53 2.93
CA PRO A 193 10.19 17.96 2.64
C PRO A 193 10.18 17.47 1.18
N GLU A 194 11.25 17.75 0.43
CA GLU A 194 11.42 17.18 -0.90
C GLU A 194 11.29 15.65 -0.81
N ILE A 195 10.20 15.12 -1.36
CA ILE A 195 10.07 13.69 -1.62
C ILE A 195 10.72 13.48 -2.98
N ALA A 196 12.04 13.27 -2.97
CA ALA A 196 12.79 12.84 -4.14
C ALA A 196 12.09 11.67 -4.85
N ASP A 197 12.22 11.63 -6.18
CA ASP A 197 11.66 10.80 -7.29
C ASP A 197 10.83 9.51 -7.03
N ASP A 198 10.80 8.95 -5.83
CA ASP A 198 10.02 7.78 -5.45
C ASP A 198 8.62 8.15 -4.93
N ARG A 199 7.87 9.03 -5.61
CA ARG A 199 6.50 9.41 -5.20
C ARG A 199 5.64 8.15 -5.00
N VAL A 200 5.62 7.24 -5.98
CA VAL A 200 4.89 5.98 -5.89
C VAL A 200 5.83 4.83 -6.24
N ASN A 201 6.10 3.95 -5.27
CA ASN A 201 6.85 2.73 -5.55
C ASN A 201 6.03 1.84 -6.51
N PRO A 202 6.48 1.64 -7.77
CA PRO A 202 5.76 0.84 -8.73
C PRO A 202 5.65 -0.61 -8.22
N GLY A 203 4.56 -1.29 -8.57
CA GLY A 203 4.49 -2.72 -8.34
C GLY A 203 5.60 -3.45 -9.11
N ILE A 204 6.05 -4.59 -8.60
CA ILE A 204 6.98 -5.48 -9.28
C ILE A 204 6.40 -6.89 -9.26
N LEU A 205 6.67 -7.65 -10.31
CA LEU A 205 6.37 -9.08 -10.36
C LEU A 205 7.56 -9.84 -9.75
N PRO A 206 7.43 -10.46 -8.57
CA PRO A 206 8.52 -11.26 -8.03
C PRO A 206 8.83 -12.45 -8.94
N ARG A 207 10.06 -12.96 -8.85
CA ARG A 207 10.49 -14.14 -9.61
C ARG A 207 11.59 -14.92 -8.91
N TYR A 208 11.67 -16.21 -9.18
CA TYR A 208 12.84 -17.04 -8.93
C TYR A 208 13.75 -17.06 -10.16
N LEU A 209 15.05 -16.98 -9.91
CA LEU A 209 16.12 -17.20 -10.88
C LEU A 209 17.04 -18.28 -10.33
N PHE A 210 17.44 -19.24 -11.16
CA PHE A 210 18.47 -20.23 -10.82
C PHE A 210 19.58 -20.15 -11.86
N SER A 211 20.83 -20.05 -11.42
CA SER A 211 21.98 -19.88 -12.30
C SER A 211 22.51 -21.18 -12.93
N GLY A 212 22.21 -22.34 -12.35
CA GLY A 212 22.74 -23.62 -12.84
C GLY A 212 24.26 -23.68 -12.69
N ASP A 213 24.95 -24.44 -13.54
CA ASP A 213 26.39 -24.71 -13.37
C ASP A 213 27.31 -23.53 -13.73
N GLN A 214 26.75 -22.41 -14.20
CA GLN A 214 27.50 -21.23 -14.65
C GLN A 214 26.90 -19.94 -14.11
N ASP A 215 27.69 -18.87 -14.11
CA ASP A 215 27.18 -17.55 -13.76
C ASP A 215 26.05 -17.11 -14.70
N LEU A 216 24.91 -16.72 -14.12
CA LEU A 216 23.78 -16.18 -14.88
C LEU A 216 23.92 -14.67 -15.02
N ARG A 217 24.07 -14.22 -16.26
CA ARG A 217 24.13 -12.80 -16.62
C ARG A 217 22.76 -12.35 -17.11
N ILE A 218 22.13 -11.40 -16.42
CA ILE A 218 20.79 -10.92 -16.75
C ILE A 218 20.71 -9.40 -16.71
N TRP A 219 19.95 -8.82 -17.64
CA TRP A 219 19.64 -7.40 -17.66
C TRP A 219 18.28 -7.14 -17.02
N SER A 220 18.18 -6.07 -16.26
CA SER A 220 16.92 -5.56 -15.72
C SER A 220 16.89 -4.05 -15.89
N GLY A 221 16.17 -3.57 -16.90
CA GLY A 221 16.30 -2.19 -17.36
C GLY A 221 17.71 -1.95 -17.91
N ALA A 222 18.35 -0.85 -17.48
CA ALA A 222 19.72 -0.50 -17.86
C ALA A 222 20.80 -1.24 -17.04
N ASP A 223 20.42 -1.91 -15.95
CA ASP A 223 21.36 -2.56 -15.04
C ASP A 223 21.67 -4.00 -15.47
N LYS A 224 22.96 -4.36 -15.43
CA LYS A 224 23.43 -5.74 -15.59
C LYS A 224 23.64 -6.39 -14.23
N TYR A 225 23.20 -7.63 -14.08
CA TYR A 225 23.39 -8.45 -12.90
C TYR A 225 24.13 -9.74 -13.25
N ILE A 226 24.99 -10.20 -12.34
CA ILE A 226 25.73 -11.46 -12.45
C ILE A 226 25.45 -12.28 -11.19
N LEU A 227 24.67 -13.34 -11.34
CA LEU A 227 24.38 -14.29 -10.27
C LEU A 227 25.45 -15.39 -10.34
N PRO A 228 26.14 -15.71 -9.22
CA PRO A 228 27.10 -16.82 -9.18
C PRO A 228 26.45 -18.13 -9.61
N ALA A 229 27.24 -19.05 -10.17
CA ALA A 229 26.81 -20.43 -10.38
C ALA A 229 26.18 -21.07 -9.12
N ASP A 230 25.31 -22.04 -9.35
CA ASP A 230 24.58 -22.84 -8.37
C ASP A 230 23.88 -22.00 -7.29
N THR A 231 23.19 -20.93 -7.72
CA THR A 231 22.52 -19.99 -6.83
C THR A 231 21.06 -19.83 -7.25
N LEU A 232 20.15 -20.10 -6.31
CA LEU A 232 18.72 -19.78 -6.43
C LEU A 232 18.46 -18.43 -5.77
N VAL A 233 17.79 -17.54 -6.48
CA VAL A 233 17.45 -16.20 -5.98
C VAL A 233 15.95 -15.98 -6.13
N PHE A 234 15.28 -15.69 -5.02
CA PHE A 234 13.97 -15.06 -5.05
C PHE A 234 14.14 -13.54 -5.16
N CYS A 235 13.82 -12.98 -6.32
CA CYS A 235 13.78 -11.56 -6.57
C CYS A 235 12.40 -11.01 -6.16
N GLY A 236 12.36 -10.16 -5.13
CA GLY A 236 11.19 -9.41 -4.70
C GLY A 236 11.54 -7.94 -4.46
N GLN A 237 10.90 -7.33 -3.46
CA GLN A 237 11.36 -6.04 -2.94
C GLN A 237 12.71 -6.24 -2.21
N PRO A 238 13.56 -5.21 -2.06
CA PRO A 238 14.88 -5.36 -1.42
C PRO A 238 14.84 -6.12 -0.08
N ARG A 239 13.87 -5.80 0.79
CA ARG A 239 13.66 -6.46 2.09
C ARG A 239 13.12 -7.90 2.03
N ASN A 240 12.65 -8.33 0.87
CA ASN A 240 11.98 -9.61 0.66
C ASN A 240 12.76 -10.58 -0.24
N SER A 241 13.83 -10.11 -0.90
CA SER A 241 14.64 -10.96 -1.76
C SER A 241 15.46 -11.94 -0.93
N LEU A 242 15.65 -13.15 -1.45
CA LEU A 242 16.40 -14.22 -0.79
C LEU A 242 17.42 -14.82 -1.74
N VAL A 243 18.55 -15.22 -1.18
CA VAL A 243 19.66 -15.83 -1.90
C VAL A 243 19.96 -17.16 -1.22
N GLU A 244 19.91 -18.23 -2.00
CA GLU A 244 20.11 -19.60 -1.57
C GLU A 244 21.26 -20.21 -2.43
N PRO A 245 22.50 -20.20 -1.95
CA PRO A 245 23.61 -20.89 -2.62
C PRO A 245 23.48 -22.40 -2.44
N ALA A 246 23.85 -23.17 -3.46
CA ALA A 246 23.78 -24.64 -3.49
C ALA A 246 22.43 -25.22 -3.00
N PRO A 247 21.28 -24.79 -3.56
CA PRO A 247 19.95 -25.14 -3.05
C PRO A 247 19.59 -26.62 -3.23
N GLY A 248 20.27 -27.34 -4.12
CA GLY A 248 19.91 -28.70 -4.53
C GLY A 248 18.70 -28.77 -5.48
N ALA A 249 18.62 -29.84 -6.28
CA ALA A 249 17.63 -29.95 -7.36
C ALA A 249 16.17 -29.92 -6.88
N ALA A 250 15.87 -30.54 -5.74
CA ALA A 250 14.51 -30.58 -5.19
C ALA A 250 13.97 -29.19 -4.83
N ARG A 251 14.81 -28.35 -4.21
CA ARG A 251 14.46 -26.98 -3.83
C ARG A 251 14.25 -26.09 -5.05
N VAL A 252 15.10 -26.23 -6.08
CA VAL A 252 14.93 -25.52 -7.36
C VAL A 252 13.61 -25.92 -8.03
N ALA A 253 13.31 -27.22 -8.10
CA ALA A 253 12.08 -27.72 -8.68
C ALA A 253 10.84 -27.18 -7.95
N GLU A 254 10.85 -27.17 -6.62
CA GLU A 254 9.79 -26.58 -5.80
C GLU A 254 9.60 -25.09 -6.10
N ALA A 255 10.68 -24.31 -6.10
CA ALA A 255 10.63 -22.87 -6.39
C ALA A 255 10.02 -22.57 -7.77
N MET A 256 10.43 -23.31 -8.80
CA MET A 256 9.90 -23.16 -10.16
C MET A 256 8.44 -23.61 -10.25
N ALA A 257 8.06 -24.68 -9.54
CA ALA A 257 6.68 -25.18 -9.51
C ALA A 257 5.72 -24.23 -8.77
N VAL A 258 6.19 -23.51 -7.75
CA VAL A 258 5.41 -22.45 -7.10
C VAL A 258 5.25 -21.26 -8.04
N GLN A 259 6.35 -20.79 -8.65
CA GLN A 259 6.32 -19.66 -9.57
C GLN A 259 5.40 -19.88 -10.78
N SER A 260 5.37 -21.09 -11.33
CA SER A 260 4.56 -21.39 -12.52
C SER A 260 3.06 -21.23 -12.31
N ARG A 261 2.61 -21.15 -11.05
CA ARG A 261 1.19 -20.93 -10.68
C ARG A 261 0.83 -19.46 -10.58
N TRP A 262 1.80 -18.55 -10.60
CA TRP A 262 1.55 -17.13 -10.39
C TRP A 262 0.88 -16.51 -11.62
N THR A 263 -0.16 -15.73 -11.37
CA THR A 263 -0.71 -14.81 -12.36
C THR A 263 0.25 -13.67 -12.58
N THR A 264 0.79 -13.53 -13.79
CA THR A 264 1.80 -12.50 -14.13
C THR A 264 1.18 -11.27 -14.78
N GLU A 265 -0.09 -11.34 -15.17
CA GLU A 265 -0.85 -10.24 -15.74
C GLU A 265 -2.36 -10.37 -15.56
N ILE A 266 -3.08 -9.26 -15.74
CA ILE A 266 -4.51 -9.24 -16.04
C ILE A 266 -4.67 -8.95 -17.53
N CYS A 267 -5.25 -9.90 -18.28
CA CYS A 267 -5.53 -9.70 -19.70
C CYS A 267 -6.67 -8.69 -19.92
N ARG A 268 -6.73 -8.13 -21.13
CA ARG A 268 -7.72 -7.11 -21.51
C ARG A 268 -9.16 -7.60 -21.32
N ASP A 269 -9.47 -8.85 -21.65
CA ASP A 269 -10.83 -9.38 -21.56
C ASP A 269 -11.31 -9.55 -20.10
N THR A 270 -10.41 -10.04 -19.23
CA THR A 270 -10.70 -10.12 -17.79
C THR A 270 -10.92 -8.72 -17.22
N TYR A 271 -10.10 -7.74 -17.64
CA TYR A 271 -10.27 -6.35 -17.23
C TYR A 271 -11.63 -5.80 -17.70
N ALA A 272 -11.99 -5.99 -18.98
CA ALA A 272 -13.26 -5.53 -19.55
C ALA A 272 -14.45 -6.10 -18.77
N ALA A 273 -14.46 -7.41 -18.54
CA ALA A 273 -15.54 -8.08 -17.80
C ALA A 273 -15.67 -7.59 -16.36
N LEU A 274 -14.56 -7.37 -15.64
CA LEU A 274 -14.59 -6.81 -14.29
C LEU A 274 -15.01 -5.33 -14.28
N ARG A 275 -14.56 -4.55 -15.26
CA ARG A 275 -14.91 -3.14 -15.40
C ARG A 275 -16.43 -2.99 -15.54
N GLU A 276 -17.00 -3.65 -16.54
CA GLU A 276 -18.42 -3.52 -16.88
C GLU A 276 -19.34 -4.10 -15.81
N ARG A 277 -19.02 -5.30 -15.31
CA ARG A 277 -19.92 -6.02 -14.38
C ARG A 277 -19.78 -5.56 -12.94
N VAL A 278 -18.70 -4.86 -12.59
CA VAL A 278 -18.39 -4.51 -11.19
C VAL A 278 -17.94 -3.08 -11.03
N VAL A 279 -16.85 -2.65 -11.68
CA VAL A 279 -16.21 -1.37 -11.37
C VAL A 279 -17.14 -0.19 -11.67
N LEU A 280 -17.73 -0.13 -12.87
CA LEU A 280 -18.60 1.00 -13.24
C LEU A 280 -19.87 1.07 -12.39
N PRO A 281 -20.66 -0.03 -12.21
CA PRO A 281 -21.84 0.02 -11.35
C PRO A 281 -21.51 0.38 -9.89
N MET A 282 -20.35 -0.05 -9.38
CA MET A 282 -19.91 0.31 -8.03
C MET A 282 -19.42 1.76 -7.96
N ALA A 283 -18.75 2.27 -8.99
CA ALA A 283 -18.33 3.67 -9.06
C ALA A 283 -19.55 4.59 -9.05
N GLU A 284 -20.56 4.30 -9.87
CA GLU A 284 -21.84 5.04 -9.88
C GLU A 284 -22.50 4.99 -8.51
N ARG A 285 -22.60 3.80 -7.89
CA ARG A 285 -23.18 3.65 -6.55
C ARG A 285 -22.43 4.43 -5.48
N ILE A 286 -21.10 4.41 -5.47
CA ILE A 286 -20.29 5.17 -4.50
C ILE A 286 -20.44 6.67 -4.76
N GLY A 287 -20.37 7.09 -6.02
CA GLY A 287 -20.50 8.49 -6.42
C GLY A 287 -21.85 9.08 -6.04
N ALA A 288 -22.95 8.40 -6.39
CA ALA A 288 -24.30 8.84 -6.05
C ALA A 288 -24.55 8.87 -4.52
N ARG A 289 -23.91 7.98 -3.77
CA ARG A 289 -24.14 7.85 -2.32
C ARG A 289 -23.34 8.84 -1.48
N PHE A 290 -22.11 9.15 -1.88
CA PHE A 290 -21.18 9.96 -1.09
C PHE A 290 -20.75 11.27 -1.78
N GLY A 291 -21.28 11.55 -2.99
CA GLY A 291 -20.93 12.75 -3.76
C GLY A 291 -19.52 12.71 -4.35
N TYR A 292 -18.95 11.52 -4.56
CA TYR A 292 -17.57 11.37 -5.06
C TYR A 292 -17.49 11.28 -6.58
N ASP A 293 -16.57 12.05 -7.17
CA ASP A 293 -16.19 11.92 -8.57
C ASP A 293 -15.24 10.72 -8.77
N LEU A 294 -15.80 9.63 -9.29
CA LEU A 294 -15.09 8.40 -9.62
C LEU A 294 -14.91 8.20 -11.14
N SER A 295 -15.02 9.26 -11.95
CA SER A 295 -14.83 9.19 -13.40
C SER A 295 -13.47 8.58 -13.80
N HIS A 296 -12.44 8.80 -12.98
CA HIS A 296 -11.10 8.21 -13.15
C HIS A 296 -11.04 6.67 -13.02
N TRP A 297 -12.13 6.03 -12.55
CA TRP A 297 -12.28 4.56 -12.59
C TRP A 297 -12.74 4.05 -13.94
N ASP A 298 -13.38 4.91 -14.72
CA ASP A 298 -13.76 4.59 -16.08
C ASP A 298 -12.57 4.82 -17.03
N VAL A 299 -11.82 3.75 -17.28
CA VAL A 299 -10.76 3.74 -18.29
C VAL A 299 -10.96 2.62 -19.29
N PRO A 300 -10.48 2.80 -20.53
CA PRO A 300 -10.53 1.74 -21.55
C PRO A 300 -9.91 0.43 -21.04
N PRO A 301 -10.50 -0.73 -21.35
CA PRO A 301 -9.93 -2.01 -20.97
C PRO A 301 -8.48 -2.17 -21.42
N ARG A 302 -7.63 -2.62 -20.49
CA ARG A 302 -6.19 -2.71 -20.68
C ARG A 302 -5.59 -3.94 -20.05
N ARG A 303 -4.45 -4.36 -20.59
CA ARG A 303 -3.59 -5.34 -19.96
C ARG A 303 -2.89 -4.68 -18.77
N ILE A 304 -2.85 -5.36 -17.63
CA ILE A 304 -2.03 -4.95 -16.48
C ILE A 304 -0.91 -5.95 -16.29
N ALA A 305 0.34 -5.51 -16.46
CA ALA A 305 1.52 -6.29 -16.16
C ALA A 305 2.56 -5.38 -15.49
N TYR A 306 3.34 -5.94 -14.57
CA TYR A 306 4.38 -5.23 -13.86
C TYR A 306 5.76 -5.74 -14.29
N PRO A 307 6.80 -4.89 -14.26
CA PRO A 307 8.16 -5.33 -14.54
C PRO A 307 8.57 -6.42 -13.56
N ALA A 308 9.36 -7.38 -14.04
CA ALA A 308 9.95 -8.40 -13.18
C ALA A 308 10.88 -7.76 -12.15
N ALA A 309 10.88 -8.29 -10.93
CA ALA A 309 11.78 -7.83 -9.88
C ALA A 309 13.25 -8.00 -10.32
N PRO A 310 14.09 -6.96 -10.15
CA PRO A 310 15.50 -7.08 -10.41
C PRO A 310 16.15 -8.03 -9.38
N PRO A 311 17.27 -8.67 -9.72
CA PRO A 311 18.09 -9.35 -8.72
C PRO A 311 18.55 -8.39 -7.60
N PRO A 312 18.87 -8.91 -6.40
CA PRO A 312 19.47 -8.12 -5.33
C PRO A 312 20.65 -7.25 -5.79
N ALA A 313 20.74 -6.03 -5.26
CA ALA A 313 21.75 -5.05 -5.66
C ALA A 313 23.20 -5.55 -5.52
N GLN A 314 23.46 -6.48 -4.60
CA GLN A 314 24.76 -7.12 -4.43
C GLN A 314 25.26 -7.88 -5.68
N PHE A 315 24.35 -8.25 -6.59
CA PHE A 315 24.70 -8.90 -7.86
C PHE A 315 24.83 -7.91 -9.02
N ARG A 316 24.62 -6.61 -8.80
CA ARG A 316 24.74 -5.60 -9.86
C ARG A 316 26.20 -5.48 -10.28
N ALA A 317 26.47 -5.65 -11.57
CA ALA A 317 27.79 -5.43 -12.13
C ALA A 317 28.15 -3.94 -12.11
N ALA A 318 29.43 -3.64 -11.95
CA ALA A 318 29.92 -2.27 -12.14
C ALA A 318 29.55 -1.77 -13.55
N PRO A 319 29.21 -0.47 -13.72
CA PRO A 319 29.00 0.11 -15.03
C PRO A 319 30.22 -0.16 -15.90
N VAL A 320 30.03 -0.64 -17.12
CA VAL A 320 31.13 -0.69 -18.08
C VAL A 320 31.49 0.76 -18.39
N PRO A 321 32.69 1.26 -18.08
CA PRO A 321 33.05 2.63 -18.42
C PRO A 321 32.88 2.79 -19.92
N ASN A 322 32.16 3.84 -20.31
CA ASN A 322 31.93 4.18 -21.70
C ASN A 322 33.30 4.23 -22.38
N ARG A 323 33.54 3.40 -23.40
CA ARG A 323 34.74 3.52 -24.23
C ARG A 323 34.59 4.82 -25.02
N ALA A 324 34.93 5.94 -24.38
CA ALA A 324 35.13 7.20 -25.06
C ALA A 324 36.28 7.00 -26.05
N GLY A 325 35.97 7.15 -27.34
CA GLY A 325 36.88 7.41 -28.44
C GLY A 325 38.12 6.51 -28.54
N SER A 326 38.08 5.54 -29.46
CA SER A 326 39.31 5.23 -30.20
C SER A 326 39.44 6.21 -31.37
N PRO A 327 40.65 6.75 -31.59
CA PRO A 327 40.92 7.97 -32.37
C PRO A 327 40.60 7.88 -33.87
#